data_AF-A0A7K2QJ55-F1
#
_entry.id   AF-A0A7K2QJ55-F1
#
_cell.length_a   1.000
_cell.length_b   1.000
_cell.length_c   1.000
_cell.angle_alpha   90.00
_cell.angle_beta   90.00
_cell.angle_gamma   90.00
#
_symmetry.space_group_name_H-M   'P 1'
#
loop_
_entity.id
_entity.type
_entity.pdbx_description
1 polymer ?
#
loop_
_entity_poly.entity_id
_entity_poly.type
_entity_poly.pdbx_seq_one_letter_code
_entity_poly.pdbx_strand_id
1 'polypeptide(L)'
;MSRTSPHEIVERALELSTADGCVVIADEQSTANLRWAGNALTTNGVTRGRTLTVIATVDGKEGTASGVVSRSAVTAEDLEPLVRAAEAAARGAGPAEDARPLVT
;
A
#
# COMPACT_ATOMS: atom_id res chain seq x y z
N MET A 1 -13.90 16.88 -7.26
CA MET A 1 -13.11 16.22 -6.20
C MET A 1 -11.76 15.89 -6.81
N SER A 2 -10.67 16.48 -6.31
CA SER A 2 -9.33 16.08 -6.75
C SER A 2 -9.15 14.61 -6.40
N ARG A 3 -8.87 13.76 -7.38
CA ARG A 3 -8.44 12.39 -7.09
C ARG A 3 -7.06 12.53 -6.47
N THR A 4 -6.91 12.21 -5.19
CA THR A 4 -5.60 12.13 -4.54
C THR A 4 -4.71 11.26 -5.39
N SER A 5 -3.64 11.85 -5.91
CA SER A 5 -2.69 11.17 -6.76
C SER A 5 -1.99 10.06 -5.97
N PRO A 6 -1.45 9.04 -6.65
CA PRO A 6 -0.80 7.91 -5.97
C PRO A 6 0.34 8.37 -5.06
N HIS A 7 1.15 9.33 -5.51
CA HIS A 7 2.28 9.85 -4.72
C HIS A 7 1.81 10.58 -3.47
N GLU A 8 0.76 11.41 -3.52
CA GLU A 8 0.22 12.07 -2.32
C GLU A 8 -0.25 11.07 -1.26
N ILE A 9 -0.81 9.93 -1.66
CA ILE A 9 -1.17 8.85 -0.72
C ILE A 9 0.06 8.19 -0.11
N VAL A 10 1.09 7.94 -0.91
CA VAL A 10 2.36 7.38 -0.46
C VAL A 10 3.02 8.30 0.56
N GLU A 11 3.19 9.57 0.23
CA GLU A 11 3.77 10.58 1.12
C GLU A 11 2.98 10.66 2.42
N ARG A 12 1.64 10.70 2.34
CA ARG A 12 0.80 10.76 3.53
C ARG A 12 0.93 9.53 4.42
N ALA A 13 1.05 8.33 3.84
CA ALA A 13 1.28 7.11 4.60
C ALA A 13 2.67 7.08 5.24
N LEU A 14 3.70 7.58 4.55
CA LEU A 14 5.05 7.73 5.09
C LEU A 14 5.08 8.70 6.29
N GLU A 15 4.43 9.86 6.18
CA GLU A 15 4.30 10.85 7.25
C GLU A 15 3.63 10.30 8.52
N LEU A 16 2.74 9.32 8.38
CA LEU A 16 2.02 8.71 9.51
C LEU A 16 2.83 7.65 10.24
N SER A 17 3.89 7.14 9.60
CA SER A 17 4.69 6.06 10.16
C SER A 17 5.54 6.53 11.34
N THR A 18 5.60 5.67 12.34
CA THR A 18 6.45 5.80 13.53
C THR A 18 7.41 4.61 13.66
N ALA A 19 7.54 3.82 12.59
CA ALA A 19 8.45 2.69 12.51
C ALA A 19 9.88 3.16 12.25
N ASP A 20 10.87 2.32 12.58
CA ASP A 20 12.28 2.59 12.31
C ASP A 20 12.58 2.59 10.80
N GLY A 21 11.79 1.85 10.02
CA GLY A 21 11.74 1.97 8.57
C GLY A 21 10.33 1.74 8.01
N CYS A 22 10.02 2.39 6.89
CA CYS A 22 8.72 2.30 6.25
C CYS A 22 8.87 2.30 4.72
N VAL A 23 8.21 1.36 4.06
CA VAL A 23 8.06 1.31 2.61
C VAL A 23 6.58 1.25 2.28
N VAL A 24 6.15 2.09 1.33
CA VAL A 24 4.77 2.14 0.88
C VAL A 24 4.73 1.92 -0.63
N ILE A 25 3.94 0.95 -1.07
CA ILE A 25 3.74 0.61 -2.47
C ILE A 25 2.30 0.92 -2.85
N ALA A 26 2.12 1.86 -3.78
CA ALA A 26 0.83 2.14 -4.41
C ALA A 26 0.76 1.44 -5.76
N ASP A 27 -0.16 0.48 -5.89
CA ASP A 27 -0.49 -0.19 -7.14
C ASP A 27 -1.80 0.39 -7.71
N GLU A 28 -1.78 0.77 -8.98
CA GLU A 28 -2.86 1.43 -9.70
C GLU A 28 -3.16 0.66 -10.98
N GLN A 29 -4.37 0.13 -11.07
CA GLN A 29 -4.83 -0.63 -12.22
C GLN A 29 -6.00 0.08 -12.91
N SER A 30 -5.93 0.23 -14.23
CA SER A 30 -7.05 0.68 -15.06
C SER A 30 -7.30 -0.35 -16.15
N THR A 31 -8.53 -0.85 -16.23
CA THR A 31 -8.94 -1.88 -17.19
C THR A 31 -10.12 -1.39 -18.01
N ALA A 32 -10.04 -1.54 -19.33
CA ALA A 32 -11.15 -1.28 -20.24
C ALA A 32 -11.73 -2.61 -20.75
N ASN A 33 -13.02 -2.79 -20.54
CA ASN A 33 -13.80 -3.95 -20.96
C ASN A 33 -14.75 -3.54 -22.08
N LEU A 34 -14.38 -3.91 -23.31
CA LEU A 34 -15.13 -3.58 -24.52
C LEU A 34 -15.76 -4.85 -25.13
N ARG A 35 -17.02 -4.77 -25.53
CA ARG A 35 -17.72 -5.83 -26.28
C ARG A 35 -18.38 -5.27 -27.51
N TRP A 36 -18.31 -5.99 -28.62
CA TRP A 36 -18.93 -5.63 -29.89
C TRP A 36 -19.93 -6.69 -30.36
N ALA A 37 -20.93 -6.27 -31.12
CA ALA A 37 -21.78 -7.11 -31.96
C ALA A 37 -21.69 -6.58 -33.40
N GLY A 38 -21.00 -7.31 -34.27
CA GLY A 38 -20.58 -6.79 -35.57
C GLY A 38 -19.63 -5.60 -35.40
N ASN A 39 -19.96 -4.46 -36.01
CA ASN A 39 -19.23 -3.19 -35.88
C ASN A 39 -19.78 -2.28 -34.77
N ALA A 40 -20.83 -2.68 -34.06
CA ALA A 40 -21.42 -1.89 -32.98
C ALA A 40 -20.84 -2.27 -31.61
N LEU A 41 -20.37 -1.29 -30.84
CA LEU A 41 -19.91 -1.47 -29.47
C LEU A 41 -21.12 -1.61 -28.54
N THR A 42 -21.30 -2.77 -27.91
CA THR A 42 -22.44 -3.09 -27.03
C THR A 42 -22.12 -2.96 -25.55
N THR A 43 -20.85 -3.01 -25.17
CA THR A 43 -20.41 -2.73 -23.81
C THR A 43 -19.14 -1.91 -23.84
N ASN A 44 -19.12 -0.83 -23.06
CA ASN A 44 -17.93 -0.02 -22.79
C ASN A 44 -17.82 0.22 -21.29
N GLY A 45 -17.10 -0.65 -20.59
CA GLY A 45 -16.84 -0.52 -19.16
C GLY A 45 -15.39 -0.15 -18.90
N VAL A 46 -15.16 0.83 -18.04
CA VAL A 46 -13.81 1.11 -17.51
C VAL A 46 -13.83 0.91 -16.01
N THR A 47 -12.89 0.13 -15.50
CA THR A 47 -12.69 -0.09 -14.06
C THR A 47 -11.35 0.48 -13.68
N ARG A 48 -11.29 1.15 -12.52
CA ARG A 48 -10.04 1.57 -11.88
C ARG A 48 -9.98 0.97 -10.50
N GLY A 49 -8.82 0.46 -10.12
CA GLY A 49 -8.55 -0.11 -8.81
C GLY A 49 -7.23 0.41 -8.27
N ARG A 50 -7.19 0.61 -6.95
CA ARG A 50 -5.98 0.96 -6.22
C ARG A 50 -5.79 -0.01 -5.07
N THR A 51 -4.56 -0.46 -4.87
CA THR A 51 -4.13 -1.21 -3.69
C THR A 51 -2.92 -0.52 -3.08
N LEU A 52 -2.95 -0.30 -1.76
CA LEU A 52 -1.82 0.23 -1.01
C LEU A 52 -1.26 -0.88 -0.11
N THR A 53 0.05 -1.11 -0.20
CA THR A 53 0.77 -2.03 0.66
C THR A 53 1.75 -1.24 1.53
N VAL A 54 1.63 -1.38 2.85
CA VAL A 54 2.54 -0.77 3.82
C VAL A 54 3.40 -1.87 4.42
N ILE A 55 4.71 -1.63 4.42
CA ILE A 55 5.74 -2.49 4.99
C ILE A 55 6.44 -1.66 6.07
N ALA A 56 6.27 -2.05 7.32
CA ALA A 56 6.92 -1.41 8.45
C ALA A 56 8.04 -2.31 8.97
N THR A 57 9.21 -1.75 9.26
CA THR A 57 10.30 -2.42 9.94
C THR A 57 10.53 -1.77 11.30
N VAL A 58 10.67 -2.58 12.34
CA VAL A 58 10.92 -2.12 13.71
C VAL A 58 12.15 -2.81 14.29
N ASP A 59 13.03 -2.03 14.91
CA ASP A 59 14.25 -2.53 15.52
C ASP A 59 13.95 -3.13 16.89
N GLY A 60 14.19 -4.43 17.01
CA GLY A 60 14.09 -5.18 18.25
C GLY A 60 15.45 -5.42 18.90
N LYS A 61 15.45 -6.00 20.11
CA LYS A 61 16.68 -6.33 20.84
C LYS A 61 17.55 -7.38 20.14
N GLU A 62 16.91 -8.26 19.37
CA GLU A 62 17.56 -9.43 18.72
C GLU A 62 17.71 -9.23 17.21
N GLY A 63 17.23 -8.12 16.66
CA GLY A 63 17.22 -7.82 15.22
C GLY A 63 15.98 -7.04 14.80
N THR A 64 15.93 -6.65 13.53
CA THR A 64 14.80 -5.93 12.94
C THR A 64 13.68 -6.89 12.56
N ALA A 65 12.45 -6.60 12.98
CA ALA A 65 11.25 -7.31 12.57
C ALA A 65 10.49 -6.52 11.49
N SER A 66 9.68 -7.19 10.68
CA SER A 66 8.90 -6.57 9.59
C SER A 66 7.43 -6.99 9.63
N GLY A 67 6.55 -6.07 9.23
CA GLY A 67 5.11 -6.29 9.13
C GLY A 67 4.56 -5.71 7.83
N VAL A 68 3.76 -6.50 7.11
CA VAL A 68 3.19 -6.14 5.81
C VAL A 68 1.68 -6.20 5.87
N VAL A 69 1.01 -5.10 5.48
CA VAL A 69 -0.44 -5.07 5.35
C VAL A 69 -0.81 -4.41 4.03
N SER A 70 -1.75 -5.03 3.30
CA SER A 70 -2.25 -4.53 2.03
C SER A 70 -3.75 -4.28 2.11
N ARG A 71 -4.22 -3.19 1.50
CA ARG A 71 -5.64 -2.84 1.42
C ARG A 71 -5.97 -2.27 0.04
N SER A 72 -7.10 -2.69 -0.52
CA SER A 72 -7.68 -2.12 -1.73
C SER A 72 -8.72 -1.05 -1.40
N ALA A 73 -9.02 -0.16 -2.35
CA ALA A 73 -10.00 0.92 -2.20
C ALA A 73 -9.72 1.85 -1.01
N VAL A 74 -8.45 2.18 -0.81
CA VAL A 74 -7.95 3.01 0.31
C VAL A 74 -8.41 4.46 0.16
N THR A 75 -9.10 4.97 1.18
CA THR A 75 -9.39 6.39 1.36
C THR A 75 -8.35 7.06 2.25
N ALA A 76 -8.39 8.39 2.37
CA ALA A 76 -7.48 9.12 3.26
C ALA A 76 -7.65 8.69 4.74
N GLU A 77 -8.87 8.36 5.15
CA GLU A 77 -9.19 7.92 6.52
C GLU A 77 -8.70 6.49 6.80
N ASP A 78 -8.49 5.68 5.76
CA ASP A 78 -7.95 4.33 5.88
C ASP A 78 -6.44 4.28 6.12
N LEU A 79 -5.71 5.38 5.84
CA LEU A 79 -4.25 5.38 5.82
C LEU A 79 -3.65 5.15 7.21
N GLU A 80 -4.08 5.89 8.22
CA GLU A 80 -3.54 5.74 9.57
C GLU A 80 -3.82 4.34 10.14
N PRO A 81 -5.06 3.81 10.10
CA PRO A 81 -5.32 2.43 10.51
C PRO A 81 -4.48 1.39 9.78
N LEU A 82 -4.24 1.57 8.47
CA LEU A 82 -3.42 0.67 7.67
C LEU A 82 -1.94 0.69 8.11
N VAL A 83 -1.38 1.88 8.32
CA VAL A 83 0.00 2.04 8.80
C VAL A 83 0.15 1.44 10.20
N ARG A 84 -0.77 1.73 11.12
CA ARG A 84 -0.75 1.16 12.48
C ARG A 84 -0.87 -0.37 12.46
N ALA A 85 -1.65 -0.93 11.54
CA ALA A 85 -1.74 -2.37 11.39
C ALA A 85 -0.42 -3.01 10.93
N ALA A 86 0.29 -2.38 9.98
CA ALA A 86 1.61 -2.85 9.54
C ALA A 86 2.65 -2.77 10.68
N GLU A 87 2.67 -1.67 11.43
CA GLU A 87 3.55 -1.53 12.58
C GLU A 87 3.23 -2.53 13.69
N ALA A 88 1.95 -2.77 13.99
CA ALA A 88 1.54 -3.76 14.98
C ALA A 88 1.95 -5.18 14.55
N ALA A 89 1.81 -5.51 13.27
CA ALA A 89 2.30 -6.76 12.72
C ALA A 89 3.82 -6.89 12.87
N ALA A 90 4.58 -5.82 12.60
CA ALA A 90 6.04 -5.80 12.74
C ALA A 90 6.47 -6.00 14.20
N ARG A 91 5.84 -5.30 15.16
CA ARG A 91 6.15 -5.43 16.60
C ARG A 91 5.75 -6.79 17.17
N GLY A 92 4.77 -7.46 16.56
CA GLY A 92 4.34 -8.80 16.94
C GLY A 92 5.13 -9.94 16.28
N ALA A 93 6.02 -9.62 15.33
CA ALA A 93 6.83 -10.60 14.62
C ALA A 93 8.18 -10.84 15.31
N GLY A 94 8.82 -11.97 14.97
CA GLY A 94 10.23 -12.21 15.31
C GLY A 94 11.19 -11.44 14.40
N PRO A 95 12.48 -11.37 14.76
CA PRO A 95 13.49 -10.73 13.92
C PRO A 95 13.60 -11.44 12.57
N ALA A 96 13.73 -10.67 11.48
CA ALA A 96 13.95 -11.18 10.15
C ALA A 96 15.42 -11.56 9.94
N GLU A 97 15.71 -12.80 9.55
CA GLU A 97 17.07 -13.32 9.34
C GLU A 97 17.82 -12.57 8.23
N ASP A 98 17.07 -12.05 7.26
CA ASP A 98 17.55 -11.34 6.08
C ASP A 98 17.46 -9.82 6.21
N ALA A 99 17.23 -9.30 7.43
CA ALA A 99 17.15 -7.86 7.67
C ALA A 99 18.35 -7.11 7.08
N ARG A 100 18.06 -6.07 6.29
CA ARG A 100 19.04 -5.14 5.72
C ARG A 100 18.53 -3.70 5.90
N PRO A 101 19.43 -2.73 6.10
CA PRO A 101 19.04 -1.33 6.11
C PRO A 101 18.33 -0.93 4.82
N LEU A 102 17.38 -0.01 4.91
CA LEU A 102 16.80 0.64 3.74
C LEU A 102 17.88 1.46 3.02
N VAL A 103 17.80 1.48 1.69
CA VAL A 103 18.66 2.32 0.86
C VAL A 103 18.34 3.80 1.08
N THR A 104 19.36 4.65 1.08
CA THR A 104 19.26 6.11 1.29
C THR A 104 19.59 6.87 0.02
#